data_AF-A0A915ZK11-F1
#
_entry.id   AF-A0A915ZK11-F1
#
_cell.length_a   1.000
_cell.length_b   1.000
_cell.length_c   1.000
_cell.angle_alpha   90.00
_cell.angle_beta   90.00
_cell.angle_gamma   90.00
#
_symmetry.space_group_name_H-M   'P 1'
#
loop_
_entity.id
_entity.type
_entity.pdbx_description
1 polymer ?
#
loop_
_entity_poly.entity_id
_entity_poly.type
_entity_poly.pdbx_seq_one_letter_code
_entity_poly.pdbx_strand_id
1 'polypeptide(L)'
;MELLYNELRIEIFKFVDTPISIALTNKKWYAISQDPQSRADWLIFKYGHAHALFHAVRLGNSFLTSEVLHSLLSKNAIISRYFIQRLLMHFGPYDEKLIELKIEHNVNQVDFDRIRAFQKKLSSPWASNLPLPIFTKLITAGYNILNDENLVIKGNDMELFHFLSAGPLVINQEPQKFFQSLGEDLIINKKFVPFPPRPTRPKPTHDEY
;
A
#
# COMPACT_ATOMS: atom_id res chain seq x y z
N MET A 1 4.88 14.07 -34.27
CA MET A 1 4.18 13.82 -32.98
C MET A 1 2.95 14.70 -32.74
N GLU A 2 2.64 15.67 -33.62
CA GLU A 2 1.51 16.59 -33.42
C GLU A 2 0.12 15.96 -33.55
N LEU A 3 -0.02 14.88 -34.32
CA LEU A 3 -1.30 14.26 -34.71
C LEU A 3 -1.82 13.16 -33.79
N LEU A 4 -1.06 12.72 -32.78
CA LEU A 4 -1.58 11.70 -31.87
C LEU A 4 -2.75 12.29 -31.06
N TYR A 5 -3.87 11.58 -30.98
CA TYR A 5 -5.01 11.99 -30.14
C TYR A 5 -4.68 11.81 -28.65
N ASN A 6 -5.36 12.57 -27.78
CA ASN A 6 -5.08 12.50 -26.34
C ASN A 6 -5.47 11.15 -25.75
N GLU A 7 -6.53 10.52 -26.25
CA GLU A 7 -6.96 9.19 -25.84
C GLU A 7 -5.85 8.15 -26.05
N LEU A 8 -5.19 8.20 -27.21
CA LEU A 8 -4.06 7.32 -27.51
C LEU A 8 -2.84 7.63 -26.63
N ARG A 9 -2.60 8.90 -26.28
CA ARG A 9 -1.54 9.25 -25.33
C ARG A 9 -1.82 8.68 -23.95
N ILE A 10 -3.07 8.78 -23.47
CA ILE A 10 -3.47 8.21 -22.18
C ILE A 10 -3.26 6.69 -22.20
N GLU A 11 -3.66 6.02 -23.28
CA GLU A 11 -3.47 4.57 -23.41
C GLU A 11 -1.98 4.20 -23.39
N ILE A 12 -1.15 4.87 -24.19
CA ILE A 12 0.31 4.66 -24.19
C ILE A 12 0.91 4.93 -22.81
N PHE A 13 0.46 5.98 -22.12
CA PHE A 13 0.98 6.37 -20.81
C PHE A 13 0.84 5.25 -19.78
N LYS A 14 -0.23 4.43 -19.83
CA LYS A 14 -0.43 3.28 -18.93
C LYS A 14 0.71 2.26 -19.01
N PHE A 15 1.31 2.09 -20.18
CA PHE A 15 2.39 1.12 -20.42
C PHE A 15 3.79 1.66 -20.12
N VAL A 16 3.92 2.94 -19.76
CA VAL A 16 5.22 3.54 -19.47
C VAL A 16 5.74 3.04 -18.13
N ASP A 17 7.00 2.59 -18.10
CA ASP A 17 7.59 2.09 -16.85
C ASP A 17 7.73 3.16 -15.78
N THR A 18 8.19 4.35 -16.17
CA THR A 18 8.43 5.45 -15.24
C THR A 18 7.76 6.73 -15.79
N PRO A 19 6.64 7.19 -15.23
CA PRO A 19 5.89 8.33 -15.76
C PRO A 19 6.70 9.60 -16.00
N ILE A 20 7.71 9.87 -15.17
CA ILE A 20 8.51 11.09 -15.31
C ILE A 20 9.36 11.11 -16.57
N SER A 21 9.82 9.96 -17.07
CA SER A 21 10.69 9.93 -18.25
C SER A 21 9.95 10.40 -19.49
N ILE A 22 8.69 9.99 -19.69
CA ILE A 22 7.88 10.48 -20.81
C ILE A 22 7.38 11.90 -20.59
N ALA A 23 7.04 12.28 -19.35
CA ALA A 23 6.57 13.62 -19.01
C ALA A 23 7.58 14.72 -19.37
N LEU A 24 8.88 14.43 -19.23
CA LEU A 24 9.96 15.36 -19.53
C LEU A 24 10.22 15.55 -21.02
N THR A 25 9.65 14.71 -21.90
CA THR A 25 9.92 14.79 -23.34
C THR A 25 9.22 15.95 -24.03
N ASN A 26 7.98 16.28 -23.65
CA ASN A 26 7.24 17.42 -24.19
C ASN A 26 6.05 17.85 -23.30
N LYS A 27 5.50 19.03 -23.59
CA LYS A 27 4.35 19.62 -22.86
C LYS A 27 3.08 18.78 -22.91
N LYS A 28 2.83 18.05 -24.02
CA LYS A 28 1.62 17.22 -24.16
C LYS A 28 1.68 16.01 -23.22
N TRP A 29 2.83 15.32 -23.17
CA TRP A 29 3.07 14.23 -22.23
C TRP A 29 3.13 14.70 -20.79
N TYR A 30 3.71 15.88 -20.55
CA TYR A 30 3.63 16.51 -19.24
C TYR A 30 2.17 16.69 -18.81
N ALA A 31 1.30 17.25 -19.67
CA ALA A 31 -0.12 17.42 -19.36
C ALA A 31 -0.82 16.09 -19.04
N ILE A 32 -0.59 15.03 -19.84
CA ILE A 32 -1.11 13.68 -19.54
C ILE A 32 -0.58 13.15 -18.20
N SER A 33 0.71 13.37 -17.90
CA SER A 33 1.30 12.95 -16.63
C SER A 33 0.76 13.71 -15.41
N GLN A 34 0.13 14.87 -15.60
CA GLN A 34 -0.53 15.64 -14.55
C GLN A 34 -2.02 15.30 -14.43
N ASP A 35 -2.61 14.63 -15.41
CA ASP A 35 -4.02 14.27 -15.40
C ASP A 35 -4.32 13.19 -14.32
N PRO A 36 -5.25 13.47 -13.38
CA PRO A 36 -5.56 12.55 -12.30
C PRO A 36 -6.07 11.18 -12.75
N GLN A 37 -6.87 11.15 -13.82
CA GLN A 37 -7.42 9.90 -14.36
C GLN A 37 -6.32 9.04 -14.97
N SER A 38 -5.42 9.63 -15.75
CA SER A 38 -4.27 8.98 -16.34
C SER A 38 -3.32 8.40 -15.29
N ARG A 39 -3.08 9.12 -14.18
CA ARG A 39 -2.28 8.60 -13.05
C ARG A 39 -2.95 7.42 -12.35
N ALA A 40 -4.26 7.49 -12.12
CA ALA A 40 -5.02 6.42 -11.51
C ALA A 40 -5.02 5.17 -12.41
N ASP A 41 -5.23 5.35 -13.71
CA ASP A 41 -5.15 4.29 -14.70
C ASP A 41 -3.78 3.63 -14.75
N TRP A 42 -2.72 4.43 -14.75
CA TRP A 42 -1.35 3.91 -14.72
C TRP A 42 -1.07 3.09 -13.45
N LEU A 43 -1.50 3.56 -12.27
CA LEU A 43 -1.34 2.83 -11.01
C LEU A 43 -2.10 1.49 -11.01
N ILE A 44 -3.35 1.49 -11.47
CA ILE A 44 -4.19 0.30 -11.53
C ILE A 44 -3.66 -0.68 -12.57
N PHE A 45 -3.25 -0.19 -13.74
CA PHE A 45 -2.68 -1.03 -14.79
C PHE A 45 -1.37 -1.68 -14.31
N LYS A 46 -0.48 -0.91 -13.68
CA LYS A 46 0.84 -1.39 -13.27
C LYS A 46 0.84 -2.30 -12.04
N TYR A 47 -0.03 -2.04 -11.06
CA TYR A 47 0.00 -2.72 -9.76
C TYR A 47 -1.29 -3.49 -9.43
N GLY A 48 -2.32 -3.37 -10.25
CA GLY A 48 -3.64 -3.92 -9.99
C GLY A 48 -4.43 -3.12 -8.95
N HIS A 49 -5.75 -3.34 -8.94
CA HIS A 49 -6.68 -2.67 -8.02
C HIS A 49 -6.33 -2.88 -6.54
N ALA A 50 -5.80 -4.06 -6.20
CA ALA A 50 -5.41 -4.44 -4.85
C ALA A 50 -4.23 -3.59 -4.30
N HIS A 51 -3.20 -3.36 -5.12
CA HIS A 51 -1.97 -2.70 -4.65
C HIS A 51 -1.82 -1.25 -5.12
N ALA A 52 -2.72 -0.74 -5.98
CA ALA A 52 -2.65 0.62 -6.51
C ALA A 52 -2.47 1.68 -5.42
N LEU A 53 -3.25 1.62 -4.34
CA LEU A 53 -3.14 2.56 -3.22
C LEU A 53 -1.81 2.42 -2.46
N PHE A 54 -1.29 1.19 -2.31
CA PHE A 54 0.00 0.98 -1.66
C PHE A 54 1.13 1.69 -2.41
N HIS A 55 1.14 1.55 -3.73
CA HIS A 55 2.15 2.19 -4.56
C HIS A 55 1.91 3.69 -4.71
N ALA A 56 0.67 4.16 -4.70
CA ALA A 56 0.35 5.59 -4.73
C ALA A 56 0.94 6.33 -3.52
N VAL A 57 0.75 5.78 -2.31
CA VAL A 57 1.34 6.35 -1.08
C VAL A 57 2.87 6.31 -1.13
N ARG A 58 3.45 5.21 -1.63
CA ARG A 58 4.92 5.08 -1.80
C ARG A 58 5.51 6.14 -2.72
N LEU A 59 4.78 6.55 -3.76
CA LEU A 59 5.21 7.60 -4.68
C LEU A 59 5.10 9.01 -4.07
N GLY A 60 4.34 9.17 -2.99
CA GLY A 60 4.28 10.38 -2.19
C GLY A 60 3.45 11.51 -2.81
N ASN A 61 3.56 12.69 -2.20
CA ASN A 61 2.74 13.87 -2.50
C ASN A 61 2.84 14.36 -3.97
N SER A 62 3.99 14.20 -4.61
CA SER A 62 4.15 14.61 -6.02
C SER A 62 3.26 13.82 -6.97
N PHE A 63 2.87 12.60 -6.59
CA PHE A 63 2.06 11.71 -7.40
C PHE A 63 0.61 11.61 -6.90
N LEU A 64 0.42 11.38 -5.58
CA LEU A 64 -0.89 11.13 -4.97
C LEU A 64 -1.52 12.44 -4.48
N THR A 65 -2.22 13.13 -5.38
CA THR A 65 -3.06 14.29 -5.04
C THR A 65 -4.47 13.87 -4.62
N SER A 66 -5.28 14.84 -4.17
CA SER A 66 -6.68 14.57 -3.79
C SER A 66 -7.52 14.07 -4.96
N GLU A 67 -7.28 14.61 -6.15
CA GLU A 67 -7.96 14.26 -7.39
C GLU A 67 -7.55 12.87 -7.87
N VAL A 68 -6.26 12.52 -7.73
CA VAL A 68 -5.75 11.18 -8.05
C VAL A 68 -6.36 10.15 -7.11
N LEU A 69 -6.41 10.46 -5.80
CA LEU A 69 -7.06 9.60 -4.83
C LEU A 69 -8.53 9.37 -5.18
N HIS A 70 -9.27 10.44 -5.48
CA HIS A 70 -10.66 10.34 -5.91
C HIS A 70 -10.82 9.47 -7.15
N SER A 71 -9.94 9.64 -8.15
CA SER A 71 -9.93 8.86 -9.40
C SER A 71 -9.60 7.38 -9.17
N LEU A 72 -8.73 7.05 -8.21
CA LEU A 72 -8.45 5.67 -7.83
C LEU A 72 -9.66 5.00 -7.19
N LEU A 73 -10.34 5.71 -6.29
CA LEU A 73 -11.53 5.17 -5.61
C LEU A 73 -12.71 4.99 -6.57
N SER A 74 -12.92 5.93 -7.50
CA SER A 74 -13.97 5.78 -8.53
C SER A 74 -13.69 4.63 -9.51
N LYS A 75 -12.42 4.26 -9.68
CA LYS A 75 -11.98 3.10 -10.45
C LYS A 75 -11.81 1.83 -9.61
N ASN A 76 -12.50 1.71 -8.47
CA ASN A 76 -12.51 0.52 -7.62
C ASN A 76 -11.14 0.09 -7.07
N ALA A 77 -10.21 1.02 -6.85
CA ALA A 77 -9.00 0.71 -6.09
C ALA A 77 -9.39 0.23 -4.67
N ILE A 78 -8.79 -0.86 -4.23
CA ILE A 78 -9.21 -1.55 -3.01
C ILE A 78 -8.58 -0.89 -1.79
N ILE A 79 -9.42 -0.36 -0.90
CA ILE A 79 -9.03 -0.07 0.48
C ILE A 79 -9.22 -1.35 1.29
N SER A 80 -8.12 -2.08 1.54
CA SER A 80 -8.14 -3.24 2.43
C SER A 80 -7.96 -2.83 3.89
N ARG A 81 -8.40 -3.68 4.82
CA ARG A 81 -8.11 -3.53 6.25
C ARG A 81 -6.61 -3.40 6.50
N TYR A 82 -5.83 -4.31 5.91
CA TYR A 82 -4.37 -4.27 6.03
C TYR A 82 -3.76 -2.97 5.53
N PHE A 83 -4.25 -2.40 4.43
CA PHE A 83 -3.78 -1.09 3.93
C PHE A 83 -3.96 0.01 4.98
N ILE A 84 -5.14 0.10 5.60
CA ILE A 84 -5.43 1.11 6.63
C ILE A 84 -4.56 0.91 7.88
N GLN A 85 -4.41 -0.34 8.33
CA GLN A 85 -3.54 -0.65 9.46
C GLN A 85 -2.09 -0.22 9.19
N ARG A 86 -1.55 -0.54 8.00
CA ARG A 86 -0.20 -0.11 7.60
C ARG A 86 -0.11 1.40 7.46
N LEU A 87 -1.14 2.06 6.97
CA LEU A 87 -1.17 3.51 6.87
C LEU A 87 -1.08 4.16 8.25
N LEU A 88 -1.86 3.68 9.22
CA LEU A 88 -1.81 4.15 10.61
C LEU A 88 -0.44 3.91 11.27
N MET A 89 0.17 2.75 11.02
CA MET A 89 1.48 2.39 11.59
C MET A 89 2.65 3.19 11.01
N HIS A 90 2.56 3.64 9.76
CA HIS A 90 3.69 4.23 9.01
C HIS A 90 3.46 5.70 8.63
N PHE A 91 2.41 6.34 9.14
CA PHE A 91 2.16 7.75 8.89
C PHE A 91 3.01 8.64 9.81
N GLY A 92 3.53 9.73 9.24
CA GLY A 92 4.39 10.67 9.94
C GLY A 92 5.85 10.22 10.03
N PRO A 93 6.76 11.13 10.42
CA PRO A 93 8.14 10.78 10.71
C PRO A 93 8.23 9.97 12.01
N TYR A 94 9.32 9.24 12.16
CA TYR A 94 9.66 8.64 13.45
C TYR A 94 9.95 9.73 14.48
N ASP A 95 9.38 9.60 15.67
CA ASP A 95 9.77 10.40 16.83
C ASP A 95 11.02 9.76 17.46
N GLU A 96 12.17 10.39 17.23
CA GLU A 96 13.47 9.93 17.74
C GLU A 96 13.45 9.78 19.26
N LYS A 97 12.78 10.69 19.97
CA LYS A 97 12.70 10.68 21.45
C LYS A 97 11.83 9.53 21.94
N LEU A 98 10.75 9.22 21.23
CA LEU A 98 9.90 8.07 21.55
C LEU A 98 10.62 6.74 21.29
N ILE A 99 11.45 6.69 20.25
CA ILE A 99 12.34 5.56 19.97
C ILE A 99 13.37 5.39 21.09
N GLU A 100 14.06 6.47 21.48
CA GLU A 100 15.03 6.48 22.59
C GLU A 100 14.40 5.98 23.89
N LEU A 101 13.24 6.52 24.27
CA LEU A 101 12.51 6.09 25.47
C LEU A 101 12.14 4.61 25.39
N LYS A 102 11.69 4.12 24.24
CA LYS A 102 11.35 2.69 24.04
C LYS A 102 12.59 1.79 24.15
N ILE A 103 13.77 2.29 23.80
CA ILE A 103 15.04 1.57 23.95
C ILE A 103 15.47 1.56 25.42
N GLU A 104 15.46 2.70 26.10
CA GLU A 104 15.84 2.85 27.51
C GLU A 104 15.01 1.96 28.43
N HIS A 105 13.71 1.81 28.13
CA HIS A 105 12.76 1.10 28.98
C HIS A 105 12.55 -0.38 28.56
N ASN A 106 13.14 -0.84 27.45
CA ASN A 106 13.14 -2.27 27.08
C ASN A 106 14.30 -3.01 27.76
N VAL A 107 14.10 -3.35 29.03
CA VAL A 107 15.14 -3.84 29.96
C VAL A 107 15.75 -5.21 29.59
N ASN A 108 15.18 -5.97 28.64
CA ASN A 108 15.45 -7.41 28.59
C ASN A 108 16.25 -7.97 27.40
N GLN A 109 16.74 -7.19 26.41
CA GLN A 109 17.55 -7.85 25.33
C GLN A 109 18.35 -6.98 24.33
N VAL A 110 18.77 -5.75 24.64
CA VAL A 110 19.20 -4.84 23.56
C VAL A 110 20.71 -4.65 23.43
N ASP A 111 21.25 -5.28 22.40
CA ASP A 111 22.55 -4.99 21.79
C ASP A 111 22.52 -3.58 21.16
N PHE A 112 23.07 -2.59 21.88
CA PHE A 112 23.04 -1.17 21.53
C PHE A 112 23.60 -0.87 20.12
N ASP A 113 24.55 -1.67 19.64
CA ASP A 113 25.13 -1.50 18.30
C ASP A 113 24.15 -1.92 17.20
N ARG A 114 23.33 -2.94 17.46
CA ARG A 114 22.28 -3.40 16.54
C ARG A 114 21.16 -2.37 16.40
N ILE A 115 20.83 -1.66 17.47
CA ILE A 115 19.83 -0.58 17.48
C ILE A 115 20.34 0.65 16.74
N ARG A 116 21.59 1.06 16.98
CA ARG A 116 22.20 2.21 16.28
C ARG A 116 22.38 1.91 14.79
N ALA A 117 22.68 0.66 14.44
CA ALA A 117 22.61 0.18 13.06
C ALA A 117 21.18 0.21 12.49
N PHE A 118 20.15 -0.08 13.30
CA PHE A 118 18.74 0.03 12.93
C PHE A 118 18.32 1.49 12.70
N GLN A 119 18.75 2.43 13.54
CA GLN A 119 18.55 3.87 13.39
C GLN A 119 19.23 4.40 12.11
N LYS A 120 20.48 4.01 11.83
CA LYS A 120 21.17 4.37 10.57
C LYS A 120 20.51 3.77 9.32
N LYS A 121 19.71 2.70 9.48
CA LYS A 121 19.04 1.97 8.38
C LYS A 121 17.55 2.29 8.31
N LEU A 122 17.04 3.17 9.17
CA LEU A 122 15.65 3.59 9.19
C LEU A 122 15.40 4.48 7.96
N SER A 123 15.13 3.83 6.82
CA SER A 123 14.48 4.50 5.71
C SER A 123 13.21 5.15 6.23
N SER A 124 12.89 6.35 5.76
CA SER A 124 11.64 7.03 6.10
C SER A 124 10.47 6.04 5.98
N PRO A 125 9.54 6.01 6.95
CA PRO A 125 8.38 5.13 6.92
C PRO A 125 7.68 5.18 5.56
N TRP A 126 7.07 4.06 5.15
CA TRP A 126 6.44 3.95 3.83
C TRP A 126 5.43 5.08 3.51
N ALA A 127 4.75 5.62 4.53
CA ALA A 127 3.78 6.70 4.40
C ALA A 127 4.22 8.02 5.08
N SER A 128 5.52 8.20 5.38
CA SER A 128 6.00 9.36 6.15
C SER A 128 5.76 10.70 5.47
N ASN A 129 5.84 10.71 4.13
CA ASN A 129 5.76 11.92 3.31
C ASN A 129 4.33 12.18 2.80
N LEU A 130 3.34 11.47 3.34
CA LEU A 130 1.96 11.61 2.94
C LEU A 130 1.36 12.90 3.54
N PRO A 131 0.73 13.77 2.76
CA PRO A 131 0.07 14.95 3.32
C PRO A 131 -1.08 14.56 4.25
N LEU A 132 -1.21 15.28 5.37
CA LEU A 132 -2.30 15.07 6.33
C LEU A 132 -3.70 15.06 5.67
N PRO A 133 -4.04 15.96 4.72
CA PRO A 133 -5.36 15.92 4.08
C PRO A 133 -5.62 14.62 3.29
N ILE A 134 -4.60 14.04 2.67
CA ILE A 134 -4.71 12.78 1.93
C ILE A 134 -4.84 11.61 2.90
N PHE A 135 -4.03 11.62 3.97
CA PHE A 135 -4.13 10.65 5.05
C PHE A 135 -5.54 10.62 5.66
N THR A 136 -6.07 11.77 6.07
CA THR A 136 -7.42 11.85 6.64
C THR A 136 -8.48 11.32 5.68
N LYS A 137 -8.41 11.68 4.39
CA LYS A 137 -9.33 11.15 3.37
C LYS A 137 -9.25 9.62 3.24
N LEU A 138 -8.05 9.04 3.23
CA LEU A 138 -7.86 7.59 3.16
C LEU A 138 -8.41 6.88 4.40
N ILE A 139 -8.16 7.42 5.59
CA ILE A 139 -8.65 6.86 6.84
C ILE A 139 -10.18 6.94 6.90
N THR A 140 -10.78 8.10 6.63
CA THR A 140 -12.25 8.25 6.59
C THR A 140 -12.88 7.31 5.56
N ALA A 141 -12.31 7.22 4.35
CA ALA A 141 -12.79 6.28 3.33
C ALA A 141 -12.67 4.83 3.80
N GLY A 142 -11.58 4.47 4.48
CA GLY A 142 -11.37 3.14 5.05
C GLY A 142 -12.42 2.76 6.08
N TYR A 143 -12.70 3.63 7.06
CA TYR A 143 -13.76 3.38 8.05
C TYR A 143 -15.13 3.25 7.39
N ASN A 144 -15.46 4.11 6.42
CA ASN A 144 -16.75 4.07 5.73
C ASN A 144 -16.93 2.79 4.89
N ILE A 145 -15.89 2.35 4.18
CA ILE A 145 -15.95 1.19 3.28
C ILE A 145 -15.92 -0.13 4.06
N LEU A 146 -15.09 -0.20 5.11
CA LEU A 146 -14.90 -1.43 5.88
C LEU A 146 -15.96 -1.61 6.97
N ASN A 147 -16.60 -0.51 7.38
CA ASN A 147 -17.61 -0.48 8.44
C ASN A 147 -17.17 -1.23 9.71
N ASP A 148 -15.91 -1.01 10.10
CA ASP A 148 -15.28 -1.69 11.24
C ASP A 148 -14.66 -0.66 12.18
N GLU A 149 -15.31 -0.50 13.33
CA GLU A 149 -14.88 0.39 14.41
C GLU A 149 -13.57 -0.07 15.08
N ASN A 150 -13.16 -1.33 14.90
CA ASN A 150 -11.99 -1.94 15.53
C ASN A 150 -10.76 -2.03 14.62
N LEU A 151 -10.71 -1.26 13.52
CA LEU A 151 -9.59 -1.22 12.57
C LEU A 151 -8.22 -1.05 13.24
N VAL A 152 -8.16 -0.28 14.33
CA VAL A 152 -6.93 0.06 15.09
C VAL A 152 -6.58 -0.98 16.17
N ILE A 153 -7.56 -1.73 16.67
CA ILE A 153 -7.47 -2.36 18.00
C ILE A 153 -7.16 -3.86 17.93
N LYS A 154 -7.50 -4.56 16.84
CA LYS A 154 -7.40 -6.03 16.79
C LYS A 154 -6.59 -6.53 15.60
N GLY A 155 -5.48 -7.19 15.93
CA GLY A 155 -4.73 -8.15 15.11
C GLY A 155 -4.29 -7.66 13.73
N ASN A 156 -3.22 -8.25 13.21
CA ASN A 156 -2.94 -8.06 11.79
C ASN A 156 -4.01 -8.81 10.96
N ASP A 157 -4.19 -8.42 9.70
CA ASP A 157 -5.15 -9.06 8.78
C ASP A 157 -4.90 -10.59 8.64
N MET A 158 -3.66 -11.05 8.88
CA MET A 158 -3.31 -12.48 8.91
C MET A 158 -3.89 -13.20 10.13
N GLU A 159 -3.91 -12.60 11.32
CA GLU A 159 -4.54 -13.16 12.52
C GLU A 159 -6.05 -13.27 12.31
N LEU A 160 -6.67 -12.27 11.68
CA LEU A 160 -8.08 -12.32 11.31
C LEU A 160 -8.34 -13.45 10.30
N PHE A 161 -7.51 -13.55 9.25
CA PHE A 161 -7.60 -14.64 8.28
C PHE A 161 -7.44 -16.02 8.92
N HIS A 162 -6.44 -16.20 9.78
CA HIS A 162 -6.23 -17.43 10.55
C HIS A 162 -7.45 -17.77 11.40
N PHE A 163 -8.03 -16.79 12.10
CA PHE A 163 -9.22 -16.99 12.92
C PHE A 163 -10.45 -17.40 12.09
N LEU A 164 -10.69 -16.74 10.95
CA LEU A 164 -11.84 -17.00 10.08
C LEU A 164 -11.70 -18.32 9.31
N SER A 165 -10.47 -18.78 9.05
CA SER A 165 -10.17 -20.08 8.43
C SER A 165 -10.14 -21.25 9.44
N ALA A 166 -10.65 -21.04 10.66
CA ALA A 166 -10.68 -22.02 11.74
C ALA A 166 -9.32 -22.49 12.28
N GLY A 167 -8.20 -21.87 11.90
CA GLY A 167 -6.86 -22.29 12.32
C GLY A 167 -6.59 -22.34 13.84
N PRO A 168 -7.21 -21.49 14.68
CA PRO A 168 -7.09 -21.59 16.13
C PRO A 168 -7.91 -22.71 16.79
N LEU A 169 -8.78 -23.40 16.04
CA LEU A 169 -9.66 -24.43 16.61
C LEU A 169 -8.97 -25.79 16.70
N VAL A 170 -9.35 -26.57 17.71
CA VAL A 170 -8.97 -27.98 17.82
C VAL A 170 -9.66 -28.77 16.71
N ILE A 171 -8.98 -29.76 16.13
CA ILE A 171 -9.41 -30.58 14.95
C ILE A 171 -10.88 -31.02 15.00
N ASN A 172 -11.43 -31.27 16.20
CA ASN A 172 -12.83 -31.71 16.37
C ASN A 172 -13.88 -30.61 16.16
N GLN A 173 -13.49 -29.33 16.16
CA GLN A 173 -14.37 -28.16 15.98
C GLN A 173 -14.15 -27.45 14.63
N GLU A 174 -13.04 -27.75 13.94
CA GLU A 174 -12.72 -27.21 12.60
C GLU A 174 -13.82 -27.44 11.56
N PRO A 175 -14.48 -28.61 11.47
CA PRO A 175 -15.45 -28.86 10.40
C PRO A 175 -16.62 -27.87 10.44
N GLN A 176 -17.17 -27.58 11.62
CA GLN A 176 -18.36 -26.74 11.73
C GLN A 176 -18.11 -25.28 11.31
N LYS A 177 -16.99 -24.68 11.74
CA LYS A 177 -16.63 -23.32 11.29
C LYS A 177 -16.20 -23.28 9.83
N PHE A 178 -15.47 -24.29 9.36
CA PHE A 178 -15.07 -24.39 7.97
C PHE A 178 -16.27 -24.56 7.02
N PHE A 179 -17.27 -25.36 7.40
CA PHE A 179 -18.53 -25.49 6.63
C PHE A 179 -19.38 -24.21 6.66
N GLN A 180 -19.32 -23.42 7.75
CA GLN A 180 -19.95 -22.10 7.79
C GLN A 180 -19.25 -21.09 6.88
N SER A 181 -17.92 -21.16 6.73
CA SER A 181 -17.15 -20.25 5.86
C SER A 181 -16.96 -20.74 4.43
N LEU A 182 -17.22 -22.02 4.12
CA LEU A 182 -17.12 -22.62 2.78
C LEU A 182 -18.03 -21.97 1.73
N GLY A 183 -19.12 -21.33 2.16
CA GLY A 183 -20.01 -20.56 1.29
C GLY A 183 -19.55 -19.12 1.02
N GLU A 184 -18.54 -18.65 1.74
CA GLU A 184 -18.03 -17.28 1.63
C GLU A 184 -16.59 -17.29 1.09
N ASP A 185 -16.36 -16.66 -0.06
CA ASP A 185 -15.00 -16.33 -0.48
C ASP A 185 -14.45 -15.23 0.45
N LEU A 186 -13.83 -15.65 1.55
CA LEU A 186 -13.28 -14.77 2.58
C LEU A 186 -12.25 -13.78 1.99
N ILE A 187 -11.50 -14.19 0.97
CA ILE A 187 -10.48 -13.34 0.33
C ILE A 187 -11.16 -12.18 -0.40
N ILE A 188 -12.19 -12.48 -1.19
CA ILE A 188 -12.95 -11.48 -1.94
C ILE A 188 -13.80 -10.63 -0.98
N ASN A 189 -14.54 -11.25 -0.06
CA ASN A 189 -15.49 -10.57 0.82
C ASN A 189 -14.81 -9.66 1.85
N LYS A 190 -13.67 -10.09 2.40
CA LYS A 190 -12.90 -9.28 3.36
C LYS A 190 -11.79 -8.45 2.69
N LYS A 191 -11.61 -8.60 1.37
CA LYS A 191 -10.58 -7.90 0.59
C LYS A 191 -9.19 -8.06 1.23
N PHE A 192 -8.84 -9.29 1.60
CA PHE A 192 -7.52 -9.60 2.15
C PHE A 192 -6.45 -9.30 1.10
N VAL A 193 -5.70 -8.21 1.31
CA VAL A 193 -4.62 -7.78 0.42
C VAL A 193 -3.34 -7.61 1.25
N PRO A 194 -2.32 -8.47 1.04
CA PRO A 194 -1.06 -8.37 1.76
C PRO A 194 -0.27 -7.12 1.34
N PHE A 195 0.81 -6.83 2.07
CA PHE A 195 1.74 -5.79 1.63
C PHE A 195 2.33 -6.17 0.26
N PRO A 196 2.49 -5.24 -0.68
CA PRO A 196 3.13 -5.55 -1.96
C PRO A 196 4.51 -6.18 -1.73
N PRO A 197 4.87 -7.23 -2.50
CA PRO A 197 6.18 -7.86 -2.37
C PRO A 197 7.28 -6.83 -2.65
N ARG A 198 8.39 -6.93 -1.91
CA ARG A 198 9.55 -6.08 -2.15
C ARG A 198 10.11 -6.39 -3.55
N PRO A 199 10.50 -5.40 -4.36
CA PRO A 199 11.11 -5.65 -5.65
C PRO A 199 12.30 -6.59 -5.49
N THR A 200 12.22 -7.78 -6.09
CA THR A 200 13.38 -8.68 -6.18
C THR A 200 14.39 -8.03 -7.11
N ARG A 201 15.60 -7.77 -6.61
CA ARG A 201 16.70 -7.43 -7.53
C ARG A 201 16.86 -8.61 -8.50
N PRO A 202 17.06 -8.37 -9.80
CA PRO A 202 17.46 -9.44 -10.69
C PRO A 202 18.69 -10.12 -10.08
N LYS A 203 18.63 -11.43 -9.92
CA LYS A 203 19.83 -12.20 -9.56
C LYS A 203 20.84 -11.95 -10.68
N PRO A 204 22.12 -11.68 -10.38
CA PRO A 204 23.12 -11.61 -11.44
C PRO A 204 23.07 -12.93 -12.20
N THR A 205 22.79 -12.85 -13.50
CA THR A 205 22.98 -13.96 -14.42
C THR A 205 24.47 -14.26 -14.40
N HIS A 206 24.85 -15.39 -13.80
CA HIS A 206 26.19 -15.94 -13.94
C HIS A 206 26.33 -16.49 -15.36
N ASP A 207 26.45 -15.60 -16.33
CA ASP A 207 26.79 -15.94 -17.72
C ASP A 207 27.97 -15.07 -18.14
N GLU A 208 29.13 -15.29 -17.52
CA GLU A 208 30.45 -15.00 -18.09
C GLU A 208 31.42 -16.02 -17.49
N TYR A 209 31.66 -17.13 -18.20
CA TYR A 209 32.96 -17.75 -18.51
C TYR A 209 32.77 -18.82 -19.58
#